data_AF-A0A1M6LG76-F1
#
_entry.id   AF-A0A1M6LG76-F1
#
_cell.length_a   1.000
_cell.length_b   1.000
_cell.length_c   1.000
_cell.angle_alpha   90.00
_cell.angle_beta   90.00
_cell.angle_gamma   90.00
#
_symmetry.space_group_name_H-M   'P 1'
#
loop_
_entity.id
_entity.type
_entity.pdbx_description
1 polymer ?
#
loop_
_entity_poly.entity_id
_entity_poly.type
_entity_poly.pdbx_seq_one_letter_code
_entity_poly.pdbx_strand_id
1 'polypeptide(L)' 'MRVETVTTPNGKTRYLLVDSDGEPVLPVMRFIKFKDNSGAARSSLRAYCQHLK' A
#
# COMPACT_ATOMS: atom_id res chain seq x y z
N MET A 1 -8.89 2.04 10.26
CA MET A 1 -7.91 1.80 9.18
C MET A 1 -8.07 0.40 8.61
N ARG A 2 -7.86 0.22 7.30
CA ARG A 2 -7.87 -1.11 6.63
C ARG A 2 -6.91 -1.11 5.44
N VAL A 3 -6.45 -2.31 5.06
CA VAL A 3 -5.59 -2.48 3.88
C VAL A 3 -6.45 -2.85 2.69
N GLU A 4 -6.39 -2.03 1.65
CA GLU A 4 -7.06 -2.24 0.38
C GLU A 4 -6.09 -2.78 -0.67
N THR A 5 -6.62 -3.58 -1.59
CA THR A 5 -5.87 -4.07 -2.77
C THR A 5 -6.41 -3.35 -3.99
N VAL A 6 -5.52 -2.69 -4.74
CA VAL A 6 -5.88 -1.94 -5.94
C VAL A 6 -5.11 -2.46 -7.15
N THR A 7 -5.80 -2.50 -8.29
CA THR A 7 -5.20 -2.84 -9.58
C THR A 7 -4.95 -1.56 -10.35
N THR A 8 -3.70 -1.30 -10.71
CA THR A 8 -3.33 -0.13 -11.51
C THR A 8 -3.73 -0.32 -12.99
N PRO A 9 -3.81 0.76 -13.78
CA PRO A 9 -4.15 0.67 -15.21
C PRO A 9 -3.23 -0.25 -16.04
N ASN A 10 -1.98 -0.44 -15.60
CA ASN A 10 -1.04 -1.38 -16.22
C ASN A 10 -1.12 -2.81 -15.65
N GLY A 11 -2.21 -3.14 -14.96
CA GLY A 11 -2.50 -4.49 -14.45
C GLY A 11 -1.68 -4.91 -13.22
N LYS A 12 -1.00 -3.98 -12.53
CA LYS A 12 -0.22 -4.31 -11.33
C LYS A 12 -1.09 -4.25 -10.07
N THR A 13 -1.00 -5.29 -9.25
CA THR A 13 -1.57 -5.28 -7.90
C THR A 13 -0.72 -4.44 -6.95
N ARG A 14 -1.36 -3.52 -6.22
CA ARG A 14 -0.78 -2.65 -5.19
C ARG A 14 -1.62 -2.70 -3.91
N TYR A 15 -1.01 -2.28 -2.81
CA TYR A 15 -1.64 -2.25 -1.49
C TYR A 15 -1.68 -0.82 -0.96
N LEU A 16 -2.80 -0.44 -0.35
CA LEU A 16 -3.02 0.88 0.21
C LEU A 16 -3.55 0.76 1.64
N LEU A 17 -3.05 1.56 2.56
CA LEU A 17 -3.68 1.74 3.87
C LEU A 17 -4.65 2.92 3.78
N VAL A 18 -5.90 2.68 4.11
CA VAL A 18 -6.94 3.72 4.18
C VAL A 18 -7.44 3.87 5.61
N ASP A 19 -7.86 5.08 5.98
CA ASP A 19 -8.41 5.39 7.29
C ASP A 19 -9.88 4.98 7.46
N SER A 20 -10.55 5.50 8.48
CA SER A 20 -11.98 5.27 8.74
C SER A 20 -12.89 5.92 7.69
N ASP A 21 -12.45 7.04 7.13
CA ASP A 21 -13.20 7.81 6.13
C ASP A 21 -12.98 7.27 4.72
N GLY A 22 -12.08 6.28 4.59
CA GLY A 22 -11.71 5.66 3.32
C GLY A 22 -10.61 6.41 2.59
N GLU A 23 -10.01 7.42 3.22
CA GLU A 23 -8.94 8.21 2.63
C GLU A 23 -7.57 7.53 2.79
N PRO A 24 -6.67 7.67 1.80
CA PRO A 24 -5.33 7.12 1.89
C PRO A 24 -4.54 7.72 3.06
N VAL A 25 -3.94 6.87 3.89
CA VAL A 25 -2.97 7.32 4.90
C VAL A 25 -1.68 7.76 4.19
N LEU A 26 -1.58 9.04 3.87
CA LEU A 26 -0.54 9.60 2.99
C LEU A 26 0.90 9.23 3.38
N PRO A 27 1.32 9.26 4.66
CA PRO A 27 2.68 8.85 5.04
C PRO A 27 2.96 7.38 4.67
N VAL A 28 2.00 6.48 4.90
CA VAL A 28 2.11 5.06 4.57
C VAL A 28 2.12 4.87 3.05
N MET A 29 1.23 5.56 2.32
CA MET A 29 1.23 5.51 0.85
C MET A 29 2.58 5.93 0.26
N ARG A 30 3.20 7.02 0.75
CA ARG A 30 4.53 7.46 0.31
C ARG A 30 5.61 6.43 0.62
N PHE A 31 5.60 5.84 1.82
CA PHE A 31 6.53 4.79 2.21
C PHE A 31 6.41 3.53 1.33
N ILE A 32 5.18 3.06 1.10
CA ILE A 32 4.92 1.90 0.24
C ILE A 32 5.36 2.17 -1.20
N LYS A 33 5.07 3.36 -1.74
CA LYS A 33 5.54 3.77 -3.08
C LYS A 33 7.06 3.77 -3.17
N PHE A 34 7.75 4.28 -2.15
CA PHE A 34 9.22 4.23 -2.07
C PHE A 34 9.73 2.79 -2.10
N LYS A 35 9.18 1.90 -1.27
CA LYS A 35 9.59 0.48 -1.21
C LYS A 35 9.29 -0.29 -2.49
N ASP A 36 8.14 -0.05 -3.12
CA ASP A 36 7.76 -0.65 -4.41
C ASP A 36 8.73 -0.21 -5.52
N ASN A 37 9.12 1.07 -5.53
CA ASN A 37 10.14 1.59 -6.45
C ASN A 37 11.54 1.01 -6.18
N SER A 38 11.87 0.63 -4.94
CA SER A 38 13.11 -0.07 -4.59
C SER A 38 13.09 -1.57 -4.92
N GLY A 39 12.03 -2.09 -5.55
CA GLY A 39 11.94 -3.50 -5.93
C GLY A 39 11.55 -4.45 -4.80
N ALA A 40 10.95 -3.95 -3.71
CA ALA A 40 10.48 -4.82 -2.63
C ALA A 40 9.44 -5.85 -3.12
N ALA A 41 9.48 -7.05 -2.55
CA ALA A 41 8.53 -8.11 -2.88
C ALA A 41 7.08 -7.72 -2.52
N ARG A 42 6.11 -8.19 -3.33
CA ARG A 42 4.68 -7.89 -3.14
C ARG A 42 4.14 -8.35 -1.77
N SER A 43 4.60 -9.50 -1.28
CA SER A 43 4.27 -9.98 0.07
C SER A 43 4.76 -9.00 1.15
N SER A 44 5.98 -8.47 0.99
CA SER A 44 6.54 -7.47 1.90
C SER A 44 5.75 -6.17 1.87
N LEU A 45 5.36 -5.68 0.69
CA LEU A 45 4.50 -4.49 0.57
C LEU A 45 3.16 -4.66 1.29
N ARG A 46 2.52 -5.83 1.16
CA ARG A 46 1.30 -6.16 1.90
C ARG A 46 1.54 -6.19 3.40
N ALA A 47 2.60 -6.84 3.84
CA ALA A 47 2.96 -6.94 5.25
C ALA A 47 3.23 -5.56 5.87
N TYR A 48 3.91 -4.66 5.16
CA TYR A 48 4.10 -3.28 5.61
C TYR A 48 2.78 -2.57 5.86
N CYS A 49 1.81 -2.65 4.94
CA CYS A 49 0.49 -2.05 5.17
C CYS A 49 -0.23 -2.65 6.39
N GLN A 50 -0.08 -3.96 6.65
CA GLN A 50 -0.69 -4.61 7.81
C GLN A 50 -0.05 -4.19 9.13
N HIS A 51 1.28 -4.04 9.16
CA HIS A 51 2.00 -3.58 10.36
C HIS A 51 1.88 -2.09 10.62
N LEU A 52 1.55 -1.30 9.60
CA LEU A 52 1.36 0.16 9.69
C LEU A 52 -0.11 0.57 9.85
N LYS A 53 -1.03 -0.40 9.91
CA LYS A 53 -2.46 -0.20 10.20
C LYS A 53 -2.69 0.16 11.66
#